data_AF-A0A349BQF2-F1
#
_entry.id   AF-A0A349BQF2-F1
#
_cell.length_a   1.000
_cell.length_b   1.000
_cell.length_c   1.000
_cell.angle_alpha   90.00
_cell.angle_beta   90.00
_cell.angle_gamma   90.00
#
_symmetry.space_group_name_H-M   'P 1'
#
loop_
_entity.id
_entity.type
_entity.pdbx_description
1 polymer ?
#
loop_
_entity_poly.entity_id
_entity_poly.type
_entity_poly.pdbx_seq_one_letter_code
_entity_poly.pdbx_strand_id
1 'polypeptide(L)'
;MTIDSSYSLNIKYTVLTDPLSVLRQLPPGSAIYCREIISERWEIAWLIREETKRISELGSNPAIEFRAGLCGRDGVMLIPVLVRVGPETQENIYETWINAYQNGDGLKYLMDLSLQDRIVVHFHGDNCRLERSLVVSNQLREFITKVIGLVKEAAPWSMSAFDSAREKLYMKYPDVLSLYDALNNPLLPL
;
A
#
# COMPACT_ATOMS: atom_id res chain seq x y z
N MET A 1 -14.50 -8.27 38.42
CA MET A 1 -15.12 -8.09 37.09
C MET A 1 -13.98 -7.68 36.18
N THR A 2 -13.35 -8.66 35.56
CA THR A 2 -12.07 -8.52 34.87
C THR A 2 -12.36 -8.86 33.42
N ILE A 3 -12.23 -7.89 32.53
CA ILE A 3 -12.42 -8.09 31.09
C ILE A 3 -11.12 -8.67 30.56
N ASP A 4 -11.18 -9.92 30.15
CA ASP A 4 -10.11 -10.66 29.49
C ASP A 4 -10.01 -10.17 28.03
N SER A 5 -8.93 -9.48 27.68
CA SER A 5 -8.69 -8.99 26.31
C SER A 5 -7.66 -9.90 25.64
N SER A 6 -8.15 -10.94 24.97
CA SER A 6 -7.34 -11.75 24.05
C SER A 6 -8.17 -12.17 22.85
N TYR A 7 -8.63 -11.19 22.06
CA TYR A 7 -9.10 -11.47 20.70
C TYR A 7 -7.89 -11.65 19.79
N SER A 8 -7.37 -12.87 19.74
CA SER A 8 -6.44 -13.31 18.70
C SER A 8 -7.21 -13.45 17.39
N LEU A 9 -7.12 -12.46 16.50
CA LEU A 9 -7.61 -12.57 15.13
C LEU A 9 -6.73 -13.61 14.40
N ASN A 10 -7.31 -14.78 14.13
CA ASN A 10 -6.71 -15.80 13.29
C ASN A 10 -6.72 -15.34 11.82
N ILE A 11 -5.75 -14.49 11.45
CA ILE A 11 -5.58 -14.02 10.07
C ILE A 11 -4.94 -15.15 9.26
N LYS A 12 -5.68 -15.73 8.31
CA LYS A 12 -5.14 -16.67 7.33
C LYS A 12 -4.73 -15.92 6.07
N TYR A 13 -3.43 -15.90 5.77
CA TYR A 13 -2.90 -15.36 4.51
C TYR A 13 -2.93 -16.45 3.42
N THR A 14 -3.44 -16.12 2.23
CA THR A 14 -3.24 -16.94 1.02
C THR A 14 -2.32 -16.20 0.05
N VAL A 15 -1.01 -16.30 0.27
CA VAL A 15 0.05 -16.07 -0.73
C VAL A 15 1.23 -17.00 -0.37
N LEU A 16 2.01 -17.44 -1.37
CA LEU A 16 3.24 -18.25 -1.25
C LEU A 16 4.31 -17.69 -0.28
N THR A 17 4.13 -16.49 0.26
CA THR A 17 4.96 -15.89 1.30
C THR A 17 4.06 -15.14 2.29
N ASP A 18 4.23 -15.42 3.59
CA ASP A 18 3.58 -14.68 4.68
C ASP A 18 3.96 -13.18 4.63
N PRO A 19 3.00 -12.24 4.52
CA PRO A 19 3.29 -10.80 4.46
C PRO A 19 4.13 -10.30 5.63
N LEU A 20 3.96 -10.86 6.84
CA LEU A 20 4.76 -10.47 8.00
C LEU A 20 6.21 -10.90 7.87
N SER A 21 6.47 -12.02 7.19
CA SER A 21 7.81 -12.49 6.88
C SER A 21 8.51 -11.60 5.86
N VAL A 22 7.78 -10.97 4.93
CA VAL A 22 8.30 -9.92 4.04
C VAL A 22 8.55 -8.64 4.82
N LEU A 23 7.56 -8.16 5.57
CA LEU A 23 7.67 -6.92 6.36
C LEU A 23 8.82 -6.95 7.37
N ARG A 24 9.13 -8.12 7.94
CA ARG A 24 10.23 -8.29 8.89
C ARG A 24 11.60 -8.03 8.26
N GLN A 25 11.75 -8.24 6.96
CA GLN A 25 12.99 -8.02 6.21
C GLN A 25 13.18 -6.57 5.77
N LEU A 26 12.11 -5.76 5.83
CA LEU A 26 12.15 -4.35 5.46
C LEU A 26 12.61 -3.47 6.64
N PRO A 27 13.35 -2.38 6.38
CA PRO A 27 13.70 -1.41 7.40
C PRO A 27 12.47 -0.62 7.87
N PRO A 28 12.53 0.01 9.06
CA PRO A 28 11.61 1.10 9.43
C PRO A 28 11.51 2.16 8.32
N GLY A 29 10.34 2.77 8.15
CA GLY A 29 10.04 3.66 7.03
C GLY A 29 9.49 2.95 5.79
N SER A 30 9.25 1.64 5.85
CA SER A 30 8.75 0.86 4.70
C SER A 30 7.27 0.54 4.84
N ALA A 31 6.60 0.28 3.70
CA ALA A 31 5.25 -0.26 3.69
C ALA A 31 5.09 -1.37 2.66
N ILE A 32 4.12 -2.25 2.89
CA ILE A 32 3.59 -3.21 1.92
C ILE A 32 2.07 -3.19 2.00
N TYR A 33 1.41 -3.80 1.01
CA TYR A 33 0.00 -4.12 1.08
C TYR A 33 -0.18 -5.63 1.02
N CYS A 34 -1.24 -6.15 1.63
CA CYS A 34 -1.58 -7.56 1.58
C CYS A 34 -3.09 -7.77 1.53
N ARG A 35 -3.49 -8.99 1.18
CA ARG A 35 -4.87 -9.48 1.32
C ARG A 35 -5.02 -10.17 2.67
N GLU A 36 -6.04 -9.80 3.41
CA GLU A 36 -6.44 -10.47 4.65
C GLU A 36 -7.95 -10.71 4.69
N ILE A 37 -8.37 -11.68 5.52
CA ILE A 37 -9.79 -11.98 5.71
C ILE A 37 -10.31 -11.13 6.87
N ILE A 38 -11.18 -10.17 6.57
CA ILE A 38 -11.88 -9.33 7.55
C ILE A 38 -13.37 -9.59 7.42
N SER A 39 -14.03 -10.02 8.51
CA SER A 39 -15.47 -10.33 8.50
C SER A 39 -15.87 -11.26 7.33
N GLU A 40 -15.09 -12.33 7.13
CA GLU A 40 -15.28 -13.35 6.07
C GLU A 40 -15.08 -12.86 4.62
N ARG A 41 -14.61 -11.62 4.43
CA ARG A 41 -14.29 -11.07 3.10
C ARG A 41 -12.79 -10.82 2.96
N TRP A 42 -12.28 -11.03 1.76
CA TRP A 42 -10.94 -10.56 1.42
C TRP A 42 -10.96 -9.04 1.31
N GLU A 43 -10.17 -8.37 2.14
CA GLU A 43 -9.91 -6.93 2.09
C GLU A 43 -8.41 -6.70 1.91
N ILE A 44 -8.04 -5.56 1.32
CA ILE A 44 -6.67 -5.08 1.24
C ILE A 44 -6.36 -4.24 2.47
N ALA A 45 -5.28 -4.61 3.15
CA ALA A 45 -4.70 -3.86 4.25
C ALA A 45 -3.30 -3.34 3.88
N TRP A 46 -2.91 -2.22 4.48
CA TRP A 46 -1.54 -1.70 4.43
C TRP A 46 -0.80 -2.04 5.71
N LEU A 47 0.42 -2.51 5.57
CA LEU A 47 1.31 -2.85 6.68
C LEU A 47 2.50 -1.89 6.60
N ILE A 48 2.66 -1.05 7.62
CA ILE A 48 3.74 -0.08 7.75
C ILE A 48 4.73 -0.61 8.77
N ARG A 49 6.01 -0.69 8.40
CA ARG A 49 7.10 -0.99 9.33
C ARG A 49 7.71 0.31 9.82
N GLU A 50 7.77 0.47 11.13
CA GLU A 50 8.25 1.70 11.75
C GLU A 50 8.90 1.46 13.12
N GLU A 51 9.61 2.45 13.63
CA GLU A 51 10.10 2.43 15.01
C GLU A 51 8.94 2.61 16.00
N THR A 52 8.93 1.83 17.09
CA THR A 52 7.88 1.92 18.13
C THR A 52 7.76 3.35 18.67
N LYS A 53 8.89 4.02 18.88
CA LYS A 53 8.94 5.40 19.34
C LYS A 53 8.18 6.32 18.38
N ARG A 54 8.44 6.21 17.09
CA ARG A 54 7.80 7.06 16.08
C ARG A 54 6.29 6.79 15.95
N ILE A 55 5.86 5.52 16.05
CA ILE A 55 4.44 5.17 16.10
C ILE A 55 3.74 5.88 17.27
N SER A 56 4.40 5.99 18.42
CA SER A 56 3.85 6.68 19.60
C SER A 56 3.73 8.19 19.40
N GLU A 57 4.66 8.80 18.65
CA GLU A 57 4.69 10.24 18.36
C GLU A 57 3.60 10.68 17.38
N LEU A 58 2.99 9.76 16.62
CA LEU A 58 1.86 10.05 15.73
C LEU A 58 0.58 10.50 16.47
N GLY A 59 0.54 10.36 17.80
CA GLY A 59 -0.63 10.73 18.61
C GLY A 59 -1.77 9.70 18.52
N SER A 60 -2.94 10.02 19.08
CA SER A 60 -4.06 9.05 19.18
C SER A 60 -4.81 8.82 17.86
N ASN A 61 -4.84 9.81 16.98
CA ASN A 61 -5.60 9.80 15.74
C ASN A 61 -4.86 10.58 14.63
N PRO A 62 -3.73 10.07 14.11
CA PRO A 62 -3.02 10.73 13.03
C PRO A 62 -3.89 10.79 11.77
N ALA A 63 -3.80 11.89 11.02
CA ALA A 63 -4.40 11.95 9.69
C ALA A 63 -3.71 10.94 8.77
N ILE A 64 -4.49 10.18 8.00
CA ILE A 64 -3.98 9.25 6.98
C ILE A 64 -4.57 9.64 5.64
N GLU A 65 -3.70 9.90 4.67
CA GLU A 65 -4.06 10.21 3.30
C GLU A 65 -3.42 9.20 2.36
N PHE A 66 -4.19 8.73 1.38
CA PHE A 66 -3.68 7.91 0.29
C PHE A 66 -3.67 8.73 -0.98
N ARG A 67 -2.54 8.71 -1.69
CA ARG A 67 -2.44 9.17 -3.07
C ARG A 67 -2.01 8.02 -3.96
N ALA A 68 -2.57 7.96 -5.16
CA ALA A 68 -2.18 6.98 -6.14
C ALA A 68 -2.21 7.61 -7.53
N GLY A 69 -1.40 7.07 -8.43
CA GLY A 69 -1.38 7.48 -9.82
C GLY A 69 -1.24 6.32 -10.76
N LEU A 70 -1.49 6.58 -12.03
CA LEU A 70 -1.21 5.67 -13.12
C LEU A 70 -0.16 6.32 -14.03
N CYS A 71 0.92 5.58 -14.29
CA CYS A 71 1.93 5.98 -15.26
C CYS A 71 2.15 4.83 -16.25
N GLY A 72 1.88 5.09 -17.53
CA GLY A 72 2.26 4.17 -18.60
C GLY A 72 3.71 4.41 -19.00
N ARG A 73 4.53 3.37 -19.10
CA ARG A 73 5.90 3.51 -19.61
C ARG A 73 6.35 2.23 -20.27
N ASP A 74 6.78 2.31 -21.53
CA ASP A 74 7.26 1.15 -22.30
C ASP A 74 6.30 -0.05 -22.29
N GLY A 75 4.98 0.21 -22.31
CA GLY A 75 3.94 -0.83 -22.26
C GLY A 75 3.61 -1.36 -20.86
N VAL A 76 4.28 -0.87 -19.81
CA VAL A 76 4.00 -1.18 -18.41
C VAL A 76 3.08 -0.13 -17.81
N MET A 77 2.06 -0.56 -17.06
CA MET A 77 1.22 0.34 -16.26
C MET A 77 1.66 0.30 -14.80
N LEU A 78 2.34 1.35 -14.34
CA LEU A 78 2.78 1.52 -12.97
C LEU A 78 1.68 2.17 -12.13
N ILE A 79 1.43 1.60 -10.95
CA ILE A 79 0.52 2.18 -9.95
C ILE A 79 1.29 2.41 -8.64
N PRO A 80 1.97 3.57 -8.50
CA PRO A 80 2.45 4.01 -7.20
C PRO A 80 1.27 4.32 -6.28
N VAL A 81 1.38 3.91 -5.02
CA VAL A 81 0.46 4.26 -3.94
C VAL A 81 1.28 4.75 -2.76
N LEU A 82 1.06 6.00 -2.38
CA LEU A 82 1.75 6.68 -1.29
C LEU A 82 0.77 6.92 -0.15
N VAL A 83 1.19 6.59 1.06
CA VAL A 83 0.40 6.74 2.29
C VAL A 83 1.09 7.76 3.16
N ARG A 84 0.46 8.92 3.38
CA ARG A 84 0.94 9.94 4.32
C ARG A 84 0.30 9.70 5.69
N VAL A 85 1.10 9.65 6.75
CA VAL A 85 0.63 9.49 8.13
C VAL A 85 1.10 10.68 8.99
N GLY A 86 0.18 11.53 9.42
CA GLY A 86 0.52 12.77 10.13
C GLY A 86 0.98 13.88 9.16
N PRO A 87 1.79 14.86 9.61
CA PRO A 87 2.22 15.99 8.76
C PRO A 87 2.88 15.58 7.44
N GLU A 88 2.78 16.42 6.41
CA GLU A 88 3.41 16.20 5.11
C GLU A 88 4.92 16.43 5.19
N THR A 89 5.64 15.39 5.60
CA THR A 89 7.10 15.32 5.56
C THR A 89 7.51 14.03 4.88
N GLN A 90 8.70 14.02 4.27
CA GLN A 90 9.22 12.85 3.55
C GLN A 90 9.19 11.58 4.40
N GLU A 91 9.53 11.67 5.67
CA GLU A 91 9.55 10.53 6.57
C GLU A 91 8.16 9.94 6.76
N ASN A 92 7.13 10.78 6.75
CA ASN A 92 5.73 10.39 7.02
C ASN A 92 5.01 9.83 5.78
N ILE A 93 5.71 9.74 4.63
CA ILE A 93 5.15 9.24 3.38
C ILE A 93 5.74 7.87 3.08
N TYR A 94 4.88 6.87 3.07
CA TYR A 94 5.24 5.49 2.81
C TYR A 94 4.84 5.12 1.38
N GLU A 95 5.79 4.58 0.63
CA GLU A 95 5.58 4.22 -0.77
C GLU A 95 5.33 2.73 -0.94
N THR A 96 4.35 2.39 -1.78
CA THR A 96 4.07 1.03 -2.24
C THR A 96 3.77 1.04 -3.73
N TRP A 97 3.92 -0.11 -4.38
CA TRP A 97 3.69 -0.26 -5.82
C TRP A 97 2.74 -1.42 -6.09
N ILE A 98 1.56 -1.13 -6.66
CA ILE A 98 0.66 -2.19 -7.08
C ILE A 98 1.07 -2.68 -8.47
N ASN A 99 1.54 -3.92 -8.55
CA ASN A 99 1.86 -4.58 -9.82
C ASN A 99 0.74 -5.55 -10.19
N ALA A 100 -0.06 -5.18 -11.20
CA ALA A 100 -1.22 -5.95 -11.64
C ALA A 100 -0.89 -7.38 -12.13
N TYR A 101 0.33 -7.60 -12.62
CA TYR A 101 0.79 -8.89 -13.10
C TYR A 101 1.77 -9.58 -12.14
N GLN A 102 1.85 -9.13 -10.87
CA GLN A 102 2.60 -9.86 -9.84
C GLN A 102 1.99 -11.25 -9.65
N ASN A 103 2.80 -12.30 -9.86
CA ASN A 103 2.49 -13.70 -9.57
C ASN A 103 1.07 -14.17 -9.96
N GLY A 104 0.48 -13.58 -11.01
CA GLY A 104 -0.87 -13.88 -11.53
C GLY A 104 -2.06 -13.31 -10.72
N ASP A 105 -1.85 -12.72 -9.54
CA ASP A 105 -2.93 -12.30 -8.63
C ASP A 105 -3.09 -10.79 -8.47
N GLY A 106 -2.19 -9.96 -9.01
CA GLY A 106 -2.23 -8.49 -8.84
C GLY A 106 -3.56 -7.83 -9.26
N LEU A 107 -4.21 -8.32 -10.32
CA LEU A 107 -5.54 -7.87 -10.72
C LEU A 107 -6.61 -8.10 -9.64
N LYS A 108 -6.51 -9.16 -8.83
CA LYS A 108 -7.44 -9.41 -7.71
C LYS A 108 -7.31 -8.33 -6.63
N TYR A 109 -6.09 -7.87 -6.35
CA TYR A 109 -5.86 -6.78 -5.39
C TYR A 109 -6.53 -5.49 -5.85
N LEU A 110 -6.43 -5.16 -7.14
CA LEU A 110 -7.11 -4.00 -7.71
C LEU A 110 -8.64 -4.14 -7.65
N MET A 111 -9.18 -5.33 -7.95
CA MET A 111 -10.61 -5.59 -7.82
C MET A 111 -11.09 -5.41 -6.38
N ASP A 112 -10.42 -6.02 -5.39
CA ASP A 112 -10.79 -5.89 -3.98
C ASP A 112 -10.74 -4.42 -3.52
N LEU A 113 -9.69 -3.68 -3.90
CA LEU A 113 -9.58 -2.23 -3.65
C LEU A 113 -10.70 -1.41 -4.28
N SER A 114 -11.22 -1.78 -5.45
CA SER A 114 -12.33 -1.07 -6.08
C SER A 114 -13.68 -1.30 -5.38
N LEU A 115 -13.78 -2.37 -4.59
CA LEU A 115 -15.03 -2.80 -3.98
C LEU A 115 -15.12 -2.48 -2.49
N GLN A 116 -13.99 -2.46 -1.77
CA GLN A 116 -13.98 -2.20 -0.32
C GLN A 116 -14.21 -0.72 0.00
N ASP A 117 -14.97 -0.44 1.06
CA ASP A 117 -15.30 0.93 1.49
C ASP A 117 -14.24 1.55 2.40
N ARG A 118 -13.39 0.72 3.02
CA ARG A 118 -12.39 1.09 4.01
C ARG A 118 -11.05 0.41 3.74
N ILE A 119 -9.99 0.94 4.33
CA ILE A 119 -8.67 0.32 4.38
C ILE A 119 -8.25 0.22 5.84
N VAL A 120 -7.68 -0.92 6.22
CA VAL A 120 -6.98 -1.08 7.51
C VAL A 120 -5.50 -0.80 7.30
N VAL A 121 -4.92 0.02 8.17
CA VAL A 121 -3.49 0.34 8.21
C VAL A 121 -2.91 -0.20 9.51
N HIS A 122 -2.08 -1.23 9.40
CA HIS A 122 -1.36 -1.85 10.51
C HIS A 122 0.02 -1.21 10.65
N PHE A 123 0.35 -0.76 11.86
CA PHE A 123 1.67 -0.25 12.21
C PHE A 123 2.41 -1.31 13.00
N HIS A 124 3.53 -1.75 12.45
CA HIS A 124 4.42 -2.71 13.06
C HIS A 124 5.68 -2.00 13.56
N GLY A 125 5.91 -2.08 14.87
CA GLY A 125 7.03 -1.46 15.57
C GLY A 125 8.31 -2.29 15.50
N ASP A 126 9.09 -2.20 16.57
CA ASP A 126 10.32 -2.96 16.74
C ASP A 126 10.04 -4.47 16.71
N ASN A 127 10.97 -5.24 16.13
CA ASN A 127 10.83 -6.68 15.90
C ASN A 127 9.59 -7.07 15.07
N CYS A 128 9.00 -6.12 14.33
CA CYS A 128 7.80 -6.33 13.51
C CYS A 128 6.54 -6.66 14.36
N ARG A 129 6.52 -6.25 15.64
CA ARG A 129 5.35 -6.41 16.51
C ARG A 129 4.24 -5.47 16.05
N LEU A 130 3.01 -5.97 15.92
CA LEU A 130 1.84 -5.11 15.68
C LEU A 130 1.61 -4.21 16.89
N GLU A 131 1.75 -2.90 16.71
CA GLU A 131 1.54 -1.89 17.77
C GLU A 131 0.16 -1.26 17.68
N ARG A 132 -0.34 -1.07 16.46
CA ARG A 132 -1.56 -0.30 16.21
C ARG A 132 -2.21 -0.70 14.89
N SER A 133 -3.53 -0.61 14.84
CA SER A 133 -4.29 -0.67 13.59
C SER A 133 -5.25 0.51 13.53
N LEU A 134 -5.32 1.18 12.38
CA LEU A 134 -6.25 2.28 12.12
C LEU A 134 -7.12 1.93 10.92
N VAL A 135 -8.40 2.29 10.99
CA VAL A 135 -9.36 2.06 9.91
C VAL A 135 -9.72 3.41 9.30
N VAL A 136 -9.60 3.52 7.98
CA VAL A 136 -9.88 4.76 7.25
C VAL A 136 -10.78 4.49 6.05
N SER A 137 -11.43 5.52 5.54
CA SER A 137 -12.16 5.41 4.27
C SER A 137 -11.21 5.06 3.13
N ASN A 138 -11.68 4.23 2.20
CA ASN A 138 -10.89 3.87 1.03
C ASN A 138 -10.84 5.03 0.02
N GLN A 139 -9.84 5.88 0.17
CA GLN A 139 -9.58 7.02 -0.73
C GLN A 139 -9.09 6.58 -2.13
N LEU A 140 -8.64 5.32 -2.27
CA LEU A 140 -8.17 4.77 -3.54
C LEU A 140 -9.30 4.27 -4.44
N ARG A 141 -10.48 3.99 -3.88
CA ARG A 141 -11.57 3.30 -4.57
C ARG A 141 -11.93 3.90 -5.91
N GLU A 142 -12.15 5.21 -5.96
CA GLU A 142 -12.57 5.92 -7.17
C GLU A 142 -11.47 5.87 -8.24
N PHE A 143 -10.22 6.12 -7.83
CA PHE A 143 -9.06 6.05 -8.72
C PHE A 143 -8.90 4.64 -9.31
N ILE A 144 -8.91 3.60 -8.47
CA ILE A 144 -8.73 2.21 -8.91
C ILE A 144 -9.87 1.78 -9.85
N THR A 145 -11.11 2.16 -9.55
CA THR A 145 -12.27 1.89 -10.41
C THR A 145 -12.10 2.47 -11.81
N LYS A 146 -11.50 3.66 -11.93
CA LYS A 146 -11.25 4.31 -13.22
C LYS A 146 -10.12 3.63 -14.00
N VAL A 147 -9.04 3.22 -13.33
CA VAL A 147 -7.83 2.75 -14.04
C VAL A 147 -7.78 1.24 -14.29
N ILE A 148 -8.58 0.45 -13.58
CA ILE A 148 -8.52 -1.01 -13.68
C ILE A 148 -8.82 -1.54 -15.10
N GLY A 149 -9.66 -0.83 -15.87
CA GLY A 149 -9.92 -1.15 -17.27
C GLY A 149 -8.67 -0.98 -18.14
N LEU A 150 -8.00 0.17 -18.02
CA LEU A 150 -6.76 0.47 -18.75
C LEU A 150 -5.65 -0.54 -18.46
N VAL A 151 -5.53 -0.96 -17.19
CA VAL A 151 -4.56 -1.96 -16.76
C VAL A 151 -4.86 -3.34 -17.35
N LYS A 152 -6.14 -3.73 -17.45
CA LYS A 152 -6.56 -5.01 -18.05
C LYS A 152 -6.36 -5.07 -19.55
N GLU A 153 -6.45 -3.92 -20.22
CA GLU A 153 -6.25 -3.80 -21.67
C GLU A 153 -4.76 -3.77 -22.07
N ALA A 154 -3.87 -3.43 -21.14
CA ALA A 154 -2.43 -3.45 -21.37
C ALA A 154 -1.90 -4.88 -21.58
N ALA A 155 -0.84 -5.00 -22.37
CA ALA A 155 -0.15 -6.27 -22.51
C ALA A 155 0.49 -6.67 -21.16
N PRO A 156 0.46 -7.96 -20.75
CA PRO A 156 1.15 -8.41 -19.56
C PRO A 156 2.65 -8.08 -19.63
N TRP A 157 3.22 -7.66 -18.50
CA TRP A 157 4.64 -7.33 -18.39
C TRP A 157 5.37 -8.26 -17.42
N SER A 158 6.69 -8.40 -17.61
CA SER A 158 7.56 -9.10 -16.67
C SER A 158 7.89 -8.25 -15.45
N MET A 159 8.37 -8.89 -14.38
CA MET A 159 8.93 -8.17 -13.23
C MET A 159 10.10 -7.26 -13.63
N SER A 160 10.98 -7.71 -14.53
CA SER A 160 12.10 -6.89 -15.01
C SER A 160 11.66 -5.65 -15.78
N ALA A 161 10.59 -5.75 -16.58
CA ALA A 161 10.01 -4.60 -17.27
C ALA A 161 9.39 -3.62 -16.26
N PHE A 162 8.70 -4.14 -15.24
CA PHE A 162 8.15 -3.33 -14.15
C PHE A 162 9.23 -2.55 -13.41
N ASP A 163 10.32 -3.21 -13.02
CA ASP A 163 11.43 -2.58 -12.31
C ASP A 163 12.10 -1.51 -13.17
N SER A 164 12.35 -1.78 -14.46
CA SER A 164 12.94 -0.79 -15.38
C SER A 164 12.03 0.42 -15.60
N ALA A 165 10.73 0.21 -15.73
CA ALA A 165 9.76 1.30 -15.85
C ALA A 165 9.74 2.16 -14.57
N ARG A 166 9.78 1.53 -13.39
CA ARG A 166 9.84 2.22 -12.10
C ARG A 166 11.11 3.05 -11.95
N GLU A 167 12.28 2.51 -12.32
CA GLU A 167 13.54 3.27 -12.31
C GLU A 167 13.47 4.53 -13.17
N LYS A 168 12.86 4.45 -14.36
CA LYS A 168 12.66 5.62 -15.23
C LYS A 168 11.72 6.65 -14.60
N LEU A 169 10.71 6.20 -13.84
CA LEU A 169 9.83 7.11 -13.11
C LEU A 169 10.59 7.84 -12.00
N TYR A 170 11.48 7.16 -11.27
CA TYR A 170 12.35 7.80 -10.27
C TYR A 170 13.38 8.77 -10.89
N MET A 171 13.79 8.60 -12.15
CA MET A 171 14.62 9.62 -12.82
C MET A 171 13.89 10.97 -12.95
N LYS A 172 12.55 10.96 -13.00
CA LYS A 172 11.70 12.17 -13.08
C LYS A 172 11.28 12.67 -11.70
N TYR A 173 11.04 11.75 -10.77
CA TYR A 173 10.64 12.02 -9.39
C TYR A 173 11.65 11.35 -8.43
N PRO A 174 12.81 12.00 -8.17
CA PRO A 174 13.95 11.37 -7.52
C PRO A 174 13.73 11.02 -6.05
N ASP A 175 12.72 11.60 -5.42
CA ASP A 175 12.37 11.36 -4.03
C ASP A 175 10.86 11.19 -3.84
N VAL A 176 10.48 10.57 -2.72
CA VAL A 176 9.08 10.24 -2.42
C VAL A 176 8.18 11.46 -2.31
N LEU A 177 8.72 12.62 -1.87
CA LEU A 177 7.95 13.84 -1.75
C LEU A 177 7.63 14.42 -3.14
N SER A 178 8.61 14.43 -4.04
CA SER A 178 8.43 14.84 -5.43
C SER A 178 7.40 13.98 -6.16
N LEU A 179 7.38 12.66 -5.89
CA LEU A 179 6.35 11.77 -6.41
C LEU A 179 4.99 12.05 -5.76
N TYR A 180 4.94 12.24 -4.44
CA TYR A 180 3.73 12.56 -3.69
C TYR A 180 3.04 13.83 -4.19
N ASP A 181 3.82 14.86 -4.50
CA ASP A 181 3.34 16.13 -5.06
C ASP A 181 2.80 15.94 -6.47
N ALA A 182 3.50 15.15 -7.29
CA ALA A 182 3.08 14.84 -8.65
C ALA A 182 1.74 14.08 -8.67
N LEU A 183 1.50 13.23 -7.67
CA LEU A 183 0.27 12.45 -7.53
C LEU A 183 -0.97 13.26 -7.12
N ASN A 184 -0.85 14.57 -6.91
CA ASN A 184 -2.01 15.46 -6.95
C ASN A 184 -2.74 15.39 -8.30
N ASN A 185 -2.02 15.02 -9.36
CA ASN A 185 -2.61 14.60 -10.62
C ASN A 185 -2.53 13.07 -10.75
N PRO A 186 -3.66 12.35 -10.69
CA PRO A 186 -3.68 10.89 -10.69
C PRO A 186 -3.23 10.26 -12.02
N LEU A 187 -3.16 11.03 -13.10
CA LEU A 187 -2.58 10.60 -14.37
C LEU A 187 -1.23 11.27 -14.53
N LEU A 188 -0.17 10.52 -14.23
CA LEU A 188 1.19 11.04 -14.36
C LEU A 188 1.54 11.16 -15.85
N PRO A 189 2.10 12.31 -16.27
CA PRO A 189 2.53 12.49 -17.65
C PRO A 189 3.62 11.47 -17.99
N LEU A 190 3.48 10.89 -19.18
CA LEU A 190 4.43 9.95 -19.78
C LEU A 190 5.87 10.49 -19.76
#